data_AF-A0A965JPH6-F1
#
_entry.id   AF-A0A965JPH6-F1
#
_cell.length_a   1.000
_cell.length_b   1.000
_cell.length_c   1.000
_cell.angle_alpha   90.00
_cell.angle_beta   90.00
_cell.angle_gamma   90.00
#
_symmetry.space_group_name_H-M   'P 1'
#
loop_
_entity.id
_entity.type
_entity.pdbx_description
1 polymer ?
#
loop_
_entity_poly.entity_id
_entity_poly.type
_entity_poly.pdbx_seq_one_letter_code
_entity_poly.pdbx_strand_id
1 'polypeptide(L)'
;MNARKTPDWDETETSESNEKPSKSEIKRRFEARQVLAAEIAKLPTHQQKQISMPEVLASAVDEMAQVRSHGGIRRQVQLLGKIMGSLAESEVEVMKKELIQILGVKKAARLKI
;
A
#
# COMPACT_ATOMS: atom_id res chain seq x y z
N MET A 1 -11.22 31.12 45.51
CA MET A 1 -11.61 29.71 45.27
C MET A 1 -12.12 29.63 43.84
N ASN A 2 -11.28 29.28 42.88
CA ASN A 2 -11.71 29.20 41.48
C ASN A 2 -11.45 27.78 40.97
N ALA A 3 -12.50 26.96 41.03
CA ALA A 3 -12.55 25.65 40.42
C ALA A 3 -12.43 25.82 38.90
N ARG A 4 -11.23 25.61 38.37
CA ARG A 4 -11.07 25.31 36.94
C ARG A 4 -11.59 23.90 36.74
N LYS A 5 -12.89 23.79 36.46
CA LYS A 5 -13.52 22.55 36.04
C LYS A 5 -12.83 22.13 34.74
N THR A 6 -11.95 21.15 34.83
CA THR A 6 -11.37 20.48 33.67
C THR A 6 -12.52 19.90 32.86
N PRO A 7 -12.64 20.23 31.56
CA PRO A 7 -13.60 19.54 30.71
C PRO A 7 -13.19 18.06 30.65
N ASP A 8 -14.10 17.19 31.06
CA ASP A 8 -14.03 15.74 30.88
C ASP A 8 -14.08 15.48 29.37
N TRP A 9 -12.93 15.14 28.79
CA TRP A 9 -12.85 14.76 27.39
C TRP A 9 -12.85 13.22 27.29
N ASP A 10 -13.93 12.71 26.72
CA ASP A 10 -14.18 11.35 26.23
C ASP A 10 -14.42 10.23 27.24
N GLU A 11 -15.57 10.29 27.92
CA GLU A 11 -16.43 9.11 28.02
C GLU A 11 -17.18 8.91 26.69
N THR A 12 -16.51 8.31 25.71
CA THR A 12 -17.22 7.57 24.67
C THR A 12 -17.00 6.09 24.95
N GLU A 13 -17.94 5.49 25.66
CA GLU A 13 -18.20 4.07 25.51
C GLU A 13 -18.37 3.78 24.01
N THR A 14 -17.46 3.00 23.45
CA THR A 14 -17.69 2.31 22.19
C THR A 14 -17.25 0.88 22.40
N SER A 15 -18.11 0.14 23.10
CA SER A 15 -18.14 -1.32 23.00
C SER A 15 -18.79 -1.69 21.67
N GLU A 16 -18.03 -1.55 20.58
CA GLU A 16 -18.29 -2.28 19.34
C GLU A 16 -17.02 -3.02 18.98
N SER A 17 -17.05 -4.32 19.24
CA SER A 17 -16.01 -5.31 19.00
C SER A 17 -15.78 -5.52 17.50
N ASN A 18 -15.26 -4.50 16.82
CA ASN A 18 -14.48 -4.60 15.61
C ASN A 18 -13.17 -3.88 15.93
N GLU A 19 -12.23 -4.60 16.55
CA GLU A 19 -10.92 -4.06 16.94
C GLU A 19 -10.28 -3.36 15.74
N LYS A 20 -10.29 -2.01 15.77
CA LYS A 20 -9.57 -1.21 14.79
C LYS A 20 -8.11 -1.68 14.79
N PRO A 21 -7.48 -1.89 13.62
CA PRO A 21 -6.14 -2.43 13.55
C PRO A 21 -5.18 -1.57 14.37
N SER A 22 -4.24 -2.22 15.06
CA SER A 22 -3.29 -1.50 15.92
C SER A 22 -2.43 -0.52 15.10
N LYS A 23 -1.90 0.54 15.73
CA LYS A 23 -1.00 1.51 15.04
C LYS A 23 0.18 0.82 14.35
N SER A 24 0.71 -0.25 14.95
CA SER A 24 1.82 -1.02 14.37
C SER A 24 1.37 -1.86 13.17
N GLU A 25 0.16 -2.39 13.19
CA GLU A 25 -0.42 -3.15 12.10
C GLU A 25 -0.74 -2.27 10.89
N ILE A 26 -1.32 -1.09 11.10
CA ILE A 26 -1.55 -0.10 10.03
C ILE A 26 -0.23 0.22 9.33
N LYS A 27 0.85 0.44 10.10
CA LYS A 27 2.19 0.68 9.56
C LYS A 27 2.69 -0.49 8.73
N ARG A 28 2.57 -1.73 9.23
CA ARG A 28 2.99 -2.94 8.50
C ARG A 28 2.19 -3.13 7.20
N ARG A 29 0.88 -2.92 7.22
CA ARG A 29 0.02 -3.01 6.03
C ARG A 29 0.44 -1.97 4.98
N PHE A 30 0.69 -0.73 5.42
CA PHE A 30 1.17 0.31 4.53
C PHE A 30 2.55 -0.02 3.92
N GLU A 31 3.50 -0.48 4.74
CA GLU A 31 4.82 -0.92 4.26
C GLU A 31 4.71 -2.09 3.27
N ALA A 32 3.84 -3.06 3.52
CA ALA A 32 3.60 -4.17 2.61
C ALA A 32 3.06 -3.68 1.25
N ARG A 33 2.11 -2.73 1.25
CA ARG A 33 1.59 -2.13 0.01
C ARG A 33 2.68 -1.34 -0.74
N GLN A 34 3.57 -0.65 -0.03
CA GLN A 34 4.71 0.04 -0.64
C GLN A 34 5.70 -0.92 -1.31
N VAL A 35 6.01 -2.04 -0.64
CA VAL A 35 6.87 -3.09 -1.20
C VAL A 35 6.20 -3.69 -2.44
N LEU A 36 4.90 -3.96 -2.38
CA LEU A 36 4.14 -4.49 -3.51
C LEU A 36 4.22 -3.54 -4.72
N ALA A 37 4.01 -2.24 -4.50
CA ALA A 37 4.15 -1.21 -5.54
C ALA A 37 5.53 -1.23 -6.20
N ALA A 38 6.57 -1.26 -5.37
CA ALA A 38 7.94 -1.25 -5.83
C ALA A 38 8.30 -2.52 -6.61
N GLU A 39 7.77 -3.68 -6.24
CA GLU A 39 8.01 -4.93 -6.95
C GLU A 39 7.29 -4.98 -8.29
N ILE A 40 6.03 -4.53 -8.37
CA ILE A 40 5.31 -4.39 -9.64
C ILE A 40 6.06 -3.46 -10.59
N ALA A 41 6.53 -2.31 -10.10
CA ALA A 41 7.28 -1.34 -10.88
C ALA A 41 8.61 -1.88 -11.44
N LYS A 42 9.23 -2.87 -10.77
CA LYS A 42 10.47 -3.52 -11.23
C LYS A 42 10.24 -4.59 -12.29
N LEU A 43 8.99 -5.06 -12.46
CA LEU A 43 8.68 -6.06 -13.47
C LEU A 43 8.84 -5.48 -14.88
N PRO A 44 9.13 -6.33 -15.89
CA PRO A 44 8.99 -5.93 -17.28
C PRO A 44 7.54 -5.56 -17.63
N THR A 45 7.36 -4.67 -18.60
CA THR A 45 6.04 -4.16 -19.04
C THR A 45 5.05 -5.26 -19.41
N HIS A 46 5.49 -6.35 -20.03
CA HIS A 46 4.61 -7.47 -20.37
C HIS A 46 4.04 -8.18 -19.14
N GLN A 47 4.77 -8.23 -18.03
CA GLN A 47 4.32 -8.82 -16.76
C GLN A 47 3.45 -7.85 -15.98
N GLN A 48 3.75 -6.54 -16.04
CA GLN A 48 2.90 -5.51 -15.44
C GLN A 48 1.48 -5.56 -16.01
N LYS A 49 1.33 -5.77 -17.32
CA LYS A 49 0.03 -5.90 -18.00
C LYS A 49 -0.77 -7.16 -17.63
N GLN A 50 -0.11 -8.17 -17.05
CA GLN A 50 -0.81 -9.36 -16.56
C GLN A 50 -1.47 -9.14 -15.20
N ILE A 51 -1.07 -8.07 -14.49
CA ILE A 51 -1.63 -7.72 -13.19
C ILE A 51 -2.86 -6.84 -13.40
N SER A 52 -3.99 -7.23 -12.83
CA SER A 52 -5.23 -6.48 -12.82
C SER A 52 -5.09 -5.28 -11.90
N MET A 53 -4.56 -4.19 -12.46
CA MET A 53 -4.38 -2.92 -11.76
C MET A 53 -5.49 -1.93 -12.12
N PRO A 54 -5.94 -1.10 -11.16
CA PRO A 54 -6.78 0.06 -11.46
C PRO A 54 -6.08 1.01 -12.43
N GLU A 55 -6.86 1.71 -13.25
CA GLU A 55 -6.35 2.63 -14.29
C GLU A 55 -5.32 3.63 -13.73
N VAL A 56 -5.61 4.21 -12.57
CA VAL A 56 -4.72 5.18 -11.90
C VAL A 56 -3.34 4.58 -11.59
N LEU A 57 -3.30 3.32 -11.18
CA LEU A 57 -2.04 2.63 -10.88
C LEU A 57 -1.31 2.26 -12.18
N ALA A 58 -2.03 1.75 -13.18
CA ALA A 58 -1.47 1.40 -14.48
C ALA A 58 -0.80 2.61 -15.16
N SER A 59 -1.48 3.77 -15.21
CA SER A 59 -0.92 4.99 -15.77
C SER A 59 0.35 5.44 -15.04
N ALA A 60 0.36 5.39 -13.71
CA ALA A 60 1.54 5.76 -12.92
C ALA A 60 2.73 4.79 -13.15
N VAL A 61 2.47 3.51 -13.37
CA VAL A 61 3.51 2.52 -13.72
C VAL A 61 4.07 2.80 -15.12
N ASP A 62 3.21 3.11 -16.09
CA ASP A 62 3.64 3.46 -17.45
C ASP A 62 4.47 4.75 -17.49
N GLU A 63 4.09 5.77 -16.71
CA GLU A 63 4.87 7.00 -16.55
C GLU A 63 6.27 6.73 -15.99
N MET A 64 6.38 5.79 -15.04
CA MET A 64 7.67 5.44 -14.44
C MET A 64 8.66 4.88 -15.46
N ALA A 65 8.20 4.22 -16.53
CA ALA A 65 9.05 3.71 -17.60
C ALA A 65 9.81 4.82 -18.35
N GLN A 66 9.29 6.05 -18.36
CA GLN A 66 9.93 7.20 -19.01
C GLN A 66 10.98 7.88 -18.11
N VAL A 67 10.96 7.61 -16.81
CA VAL A 67 11.80 8.30 -15.83
C VAL A 67 13.16 7.64 -15.70
N ARG A 68 14.22 8.36 -16.08
CA ARG A 68 15.61 7.85 -16.07
C ARG A 68 16.43 8.27 -14.86
N SER A 69 16.00 9.29 -14.11
CA SER A 69 16.77 9.82 -12.97
C SER A 69 16.46 9.06 -11.69
N HIS A 70 17.49 8.77 -10.88
CA HIS A 70 17.33 8.09 -9.59
C HIS A 70 16.33 8.80 -8.67
N GLY A 71 16.35 10.13 -8.63
CA GLY A 71 15.41 10.93 -7.86
C GLY A 71 13.97 10.83 -8.39
N GLY A 72 13.81 10.82 -9.72
CA GLY A 72 12.50 10.64 -10.35
C GLY A 72 11.92 9.25 -10.09
N ILE A 73 12.73 8.20 -10.25
CA ILE A 73 12.35 6.81 -9.95
C ILE A 73 11.88 6.70 -8.49
N ARG A 74 12.64 7.26 -7.54
CA ARG A 74 12.26 7.27 -6.12
C ARG A 74 10.91 7.96 -5.88
N ARG A 75 10.68 9.11 -6.52
CA ARG A 75 9.41 9.84 -6.41
C ARG A 75 8.25 9.04 -7.02
N GLN A 76 8.47 8.37 -8.15
CA GLN A 76 7.46 7.53 -8.78
C GLN A 76 7.09 6.33 -7.91
N VAL A 77 8.07 5.65 -7.31
CA VAL A 77 7.78 4.57 -6.34
C VAL A 77 6.96 5.08 -5.15
N GLN A 78 7.25 6.27 -4.64
CA GLN A 78 6.46 6.88 -3.55
C GLN A 78 5.03 7.19 -3.99
N LEU A 79 4.84 7.69 -5.22
CA LEU A 79 3.52 7.94 -5.79
C LEU A 79 2.73 6.64 -5.92
N LEU A 80 3.33 5.59 -6.49
CA LEU A 80 2.71 4.27 -6.63
C LEU A 80 2.28 3.70 -5.28
N GLY A 81 3.14 3.80 -4.27
CA GLY A 81 2.80 3.34 -2.93
C GLY A 81 1.72 4.18 -2.24
N LYS A 82 1.63 5.49 -2.55
CA LYS A 82 0.51 6.34 -2.09
C LYS A 82 -0.80 5.89 -2.74
N ILE A 83 -0.79 5.65 -4.04
CA ILE A 83 -1.97 5.15 -4.79
C ILE A 83 -2.42 3.81 -4.19
N MET A 84 -1.50 2.86 -3.98
CA MET A 84 -1.84 1.57 -3.36
C MET A 84 -2.35 1.68 -1.93
N GLY A 85 -1.90 2.70 -1.18
CA GLY A 85 -2.44 3.02 0.15
C GLY A 85 -3.93 3.40 0.13
N SER A 86 -4.41 3.99 -0.97
CA SER A 86 -5.83 4.35 -1.13
C SER A 86 -6.71 3.27 -1.75
N LEU A 87 -6.14 2.17 -2.26
CA LEU A 87 -6.90 1.09 -2.88
C LEU A 87 -7.65 0.24 -1.84
N ALA A 88 -8.74 -0.37 -2.29
CA ALA A 88 -9.50 -1.32 -1.49
C ALA A 88 -8.67 -2.57 -1.20
N GLU A 89 -8.87 -3.19 -0.03
CA GLU A 89 -8.10 -4.39 0.34
C GLU A 89 -8.29 -5.53 -0.68
N SER A 90 -9.51 -5.70 -1.21
CA SER A 90 -9.82 -6.69 -2.23
C SER A 90 -8.99 -6.53 -3.51
N GLU A 91 -8.78 -5.30 -3.97
CA GLU A 91 -7.95 -5.02 -5.16
C GLU A 91 -6.48 -5.33 -4.89
N VAL A 92 -6.00 -4.92 -3.70
CA VAL A 92 -4.63 -5.18 -3.27
C VAL A 92 -4.37 -6.69 -3.18
N GLU A 93 -5.31 -7.47 -2.65
CA GLU A 93 -5.20 -8.92 -2.57
C GLU A 93 -5.12 -9.61 -3.94
N VAL A 94 -5.91 -9.14 -4.92
CA VAL A 94 -5.85 -9.66 -6.30
C VAL A 94 -4.46 -9.41 -6.89
N MET A 95 -3.98 -8.18 -6.82
CA MET A 95 -2.64 -7.83 -7.33
C MET A 95 -1.53 -8.61 -6.62
N LYS A 96 -1.65 -8.84 -5.30
CA LYS A 96 -0.71 -9.70 -4.55
C LYS A 96 -0.68 -11.11 -5.12
N LYS A 97 -1.84 -11.73 -5.34
CA LYS A 97 -1.95 -13.09 -5.87
C LYS A 97 -1.33 -13.20 -7.26
N GLU A 98 -1.63 -12.25 -8.14
CA GLU A 98 -1.08 -12.22 -9.50
C GLU A 98 0.44 -12.01 -9.49
N LEU A 99 0.95 -11.09 -8.65
CA LEU A 99 2.39 -10.92 -8.48
C LEU A 99 3.08 -12.20 -7.99
N ILE A 100 2.47 -12.90 -7.04
CA ILE A 100 2.98 -14.18 -6.52
C ILE A 100 3.03 -15.24 -7.64
N GLN A 101 2.03 -15.28 -8.52
CA GLN A 101 2.02 -16.19 -9.67
C GLN A 101 3.16 -15.88 -10.65
N ILE A 102 3.42 -14.61 -10.93
CA ILE A 102 4.49 -14.17 -11.85
C ILE A 102 5.89 -14.41 -11.26
N LEU A 103 6.12 -13.98 -10.01
CA LEU A 103 7.43 -14.06 -9.35
C LEU A 103 7.76 -15.46 -8.82
N GLY A 104 6.74 -16.28 -8.58
CA GLY A 104 6.82 -17.56 -7.90
C GLY A 104 6.86 -17.44 -6.38
N VAL A 105 6.29 -18.47 -5.72
CA VAL A 105 6.07 -18.51 -4.26
C VAL A 105 7.36 -18.28 -3.46
N LYS A 106 8.50 -18.85 -3.88
CA LYS A 106 9.78 -18.73 -3.17
C LYS A 106 10.33 -17.31 -3.15
N LYS A 107 10.14 -16.55 -4.24
CA LYS A 107 10.61 -15.16 -4.31
C LYS A 107 9.66 -14.26 -3.53
N ALA A 108 8.35 -14.46 -3.69
CA ALA A 108 7.33 -13.72 -2.97
C ALA A 108 7.39 -13.90 -1.45
N ALA A 109 7.66 -15.11 -0.95
CA ALA A 109 7.79 -15.36 0.50
C ALA A 109 8.94 -14.59 1.17
N ARG A 110 9.94 -14.16 0.40
CA ARG A 110 11.04 -13.31 0.90
C ARG A 110 10.67 -11.83 0.91
N LEU A 111 9.62 -11.45 0.18
CA LEU A 111 9.08 -10.10 0.15
C LEU A 111 8.10 -9.94 1.32
N LYS A 112 8.13 -8.79 1.98
CA LYS A 112 7.23 -8.47 3.11
C LYS A 112 5.87 -7.96 2.60
N ILE A 113 5.25 -8.69 1.68
CA ILE A 113 3.99 -8.32 0.99
C ILE A 113 2.80 -9.16 1.44
#